data_AF-A0A839FGY1-F1
#
_entry.id   AF-A0A839FGY1-F1
#
_cell.length_a   1.000
_cell.length_b   1.000
_cell.length_c   1.000
_cell.angle_alpha   90.00
_cell.angle_beta   90.00
_cell.angle_gamma   90.00
#
_symmetry.space_group_name_H-M   'P 1'
#
loop_
_entity.id
_entity.type
_entity.pdbx_description
1 polymer ?
#
loop_
_entity_poly.entity_id
_entity_poly.type
_entity_poly.pdbx_seq_one_letter_code
_entity_poly.pdbx_strand_id
1 'polypeptide(L)'
;MPFSSRDQRIHSTTDWDIMQHAHDRASKMLDRCPKTHVRCNQLAKIVIAIYESGVHDVDELAVMAANRELNVLAEKGYFQQPFRFTPTNKRPETLHS
;
A
#
# COMPACT_ATOMS: atom_id res chain seq x y z
N MET A 1 -28.71 19.34 -7.65
CA MET A 1 -27.99 18.17 -7.12
C MET A 1 -26.77 17.94 -8.01
N PRO A 2 -25.51 18.17 -7.58
CA PRO A 2 -24.36 17.79 -8.39
C PRO A 2 -24.08 16.30 -8.16
N PHE A 3 -24.08 15.55 -9.25
CA PHE A 3 -23.59 14.18 -9.29
C PHE A 3 -22.14 14.19 -8.81
N SER A 4 -21.89 13.59 -7.65
CA SER A 4 -20.54 13.40 -7.14
C SER A 4 -19.81 12.55 -8.18
N SER A 5 -18.87 13.16 -8.90
CA SER A 5 -18.01 12.56 -9.92
C SER A 5 -17.03 11.54 -9.32
N ARG A 6 -17.56 10.59 -8.54
CA ARG A 6 -16.80 9.64 -7.74
C ARG A 6 -16.40 8.38 -8.53
N ASP A 7 -16.95 8.19 -9.73
CA ASP A 7 -17.02 6.87 -10.36
C ASP A 7 -16.20 6.68 -11.65
N GLN A 8 -15.43 7.67 -12.10
CA GLN A 8 -14.55 7.48 -13.28
C GLN A 8 -13.21 8.19 -13.11
N ARG A 9 -12.46 7.85 -12.05
CA ARG A 9 -11.00 8.01 -12.14
C ARG A 9 -10.49 6.89 -13.02
N ILE A 10 -10.47 7.12 -14.34
CA ILE A 10 -9.71 6.28 -15.26
C ILE A 10 -8.25 6.46 -14.83
N HIS A 11 -7.75 5.51 -14.06
CA HIS A 11 -6.36 5.47 -13.64
C HIS A 11 -5.48 5.34 -14.88
N SER A 12 -4.49 6.23 -14.99
CA SER A 12 -3.49 6.13 -16.04
C SER A 12 -2.72 4.82 -15.87
N THR A 13 -2.08 4.31 -16.92
CA THR A 13 -1.20 3.13 -16.83
C THR A 13 -0.14 3.32 -15.75
N THR A 14 0.34 4.56 -15.55
CA THR A 14 1.27 4.93 -14.48
C THR A 14 0.68 4.75 -13.08
N ASP A 15 -0.60 5.03 -12.88
CA ASP A 15 -1.28 4.89 -11.59
C ASP A 15 -1.47 3.41 -11.24
N TRP A 16 -1.80 2.59 -12.24
CA TRP A 16 -1.84 1.13 -12.10
C TRP A 16 -0.49 0.55 -11.75
N ASP A 17 0.60 1.07 -12.33
CA ASP A 17 1.97 0.66 -12.03
C ASP A 17 2.35 0.98 -10.57
N ILE A 18 2.01 2.18 -10.08
CA ILE A 18 2.22 2.60 -8.68
C ILE A 18 1.45 1.66 -7.74
N MET A 19 0.17 1.39 -8.01
CA MET A 19 -0.64 0.49 -7.19
C MET A 19 -0.12 -0.95 -7.21
N GLN A 20 0.33 -1.44 -8.37
CA GLN A 20 0.91 -2.78 -8.50
C GLN A 20 2.23 -2.89 -7.72
N HIS A 21 3.10 -1.88 -7.81
CA HIS A 21 4.35 -1.83 -7.04
C HIS A 21 4.11 -1.78 -5.54
N ALA A 22 3.12 -1.00 -5.09
CA ALA A 22 2.75 -0.94 -3.68
C ALA A 22 2.19 -2.28 -3.17
N HIS A 23 1.40 -2.98 -4.01
CA HIS A 23 0.89 -4.32 -3.68
C HIS A 23 2.01 -5.36 -3.55
N ASP A 24 2.96 -5.38 -4.50
CA ASP A 24 4.11 -6.28 -4.44
C ASP A 24 4.98 -6.01 -3.21
N ARG A 25 5.16 -4.72 -2.86
CA ARG A 25 5.95 -4.32 -1.68
C ARG A 25 5.24 -4.66 -0.37
N ALA A 26 3.93 -4.42 -0.28
CA ALA A 26 3.12 -4.82 0.87
C ALA A 26 3.12 -6.35 1.06
N SER A 27 3.05 -7.11 -0.04
CA SER A 27 3.13 -8.57 -0.02
C SER A 27 4.48 -9.04 0.53
N LYS A 28 5.59 -8.42 0.08
CA LYS A 28 6.93 -8.69 0.63
C LYS A 28 7.03 -8.33 2.12
N MET A 29 6.45 -7.21 2.56
CA MET A 29 6.45 -6.82 3.98
C MET A 29 5.67 -7.78 4.88
N LEU A 30 4.60 -8.37 4.35
CA LEU A 30 3.81 -9.39 5.03
C LEU A 30 4.43 -10.80 4.95
N ASP A 31 5.59 -10.94 4.30
CA ASP A 31 6.27 -12.20 3.97
C ASP A 31 5.34 -13.20 3.24
N ARG A 32 4.50 -12.67 2.34
CA ARG A 32 3.50 -13.43 1.59
C ARG A 32 3.76 -13.34 0.10
N CYS A 33 3.33 -14.38 -0.62
CA CYS A 33 3.41 -14.36 -2.07
C CYS A 33 2.26 -13.53 -2.67
N PRO A 34 2.56 -12.51 -3.49
CA PRO A 34 1.55 -11.60 -4.07
C PRO A 34 0.57 -12.33 -5.00
N LYS A 35 0.89 -13.52 -5.53
CA LYS A 35 0.02 -14.22 -6.51
C LYS A 35 -0.78 -15.38 -5.93
N THR A 36 -0.28 -16.03 -4.89
CA THR A 36 -0.86 -17.29 -4.39
C THR A 36 -1.54 -17.16 -3.04
N HIS A 37 -1.42 -16.01 -2.36
CA HIS A 37 -2.06 -15.82 -1.07
C HIS A 37 -3.56 -15.51 -1.22
N VAL A 38 -4.39 -16.18 -0.41
CA VAL A 38 -5.87 -16.06 -0.41
C VAL A 38 -6.36 -14.61 -0.26
N ARG A 39 -5.54 -13.76 0.37
CA ARG A 39 -5.87 -12.35 0.65
C ARG A 39 -5.26 -11.35 -0.33
N CYS A 40 -4.57 -11.79 -1.39
CA CYS A 40 -4.01 -10.90 -2.41
C CYS A 40 -5.06 -9.92 -2.97
N ASN A 41 -6.24 -10.44 -3.31
CA ASN A 41 -7.35 -9.61 -3.83
C ASN A 41 -7.83 -8.58 -2.80
N GLN A 42 -7.80 -8.92 -1.50
CA GLN A 42 -8.20 -8.02 -0.43
C GLN A 42 -7.15 -6.91 -0.24
N LEU A 43 -5.86 -7.27 -0.28
CA LEU A 43 -4.76 -6.33 -0.24
C LEU A 43 -4.80 -5.35 -1.43
N ALA A 44 -5.07 -5.84 -2.64
CA ALA A 44 -5.21 -4.99 -3.83
C ALA A 44 -6.34 -3.95 -3.68
N LYS A 45 -7.50 -4.36 -3.16
CA LYS A 45 -8.60 -3.43 -2.87
C LYS A 45 -8.23 -2.38 -1.82
N ILE A 46 -7.45 -2.77 -0.81
CA ILE A 46 -6.95 -1.85 0.21
C ILE A 46 -6.00 -0.82 -0.41
N VAL A 47 -5.07 -1.27 -1.26
CA VAL A 47 -4.13 -0.39 -2.00
C VAL A 47 -4.90 0.62 -2.85
N ILE A 48 -5.88 0.17 -3.64
CA ILE A 48 -6.72 1.07 -4.47
C ILE A 48 -7.44 2.10 -3.59
N ALA A 49 -8.07 1.66 -2.49
CA ALA A 49 -8.80 2.57 -1.61
C ALA A 49 -7.91 3.63 -0.95
N ILE A 50 -6.66 3.28 -0.59
CA ILE A 50 -5.70 4.24 -0.02
C ILE A 50 -5.18 5.17 -1.11
N TYR A 51 -4.93 4.67 -2.32
CA TYR A 51 -4.52 5.49 -3.47
C TYR A 51 -5.61 6.52 -3.81
N GLU A 52 -6.88 6.10 -3.88
CA GLU A 52 -8.02 6.99 -4.14
C GLU A 52 -8.19 8.09 -3.07
N SER A 53 -7.70 7.84 -1.85
CA SER A 53 -7.70 8.81 -0.74
C SER A 53 -6.64 9.91 -0.90
N GLY A 54 -5.70 9.76 -1.84
CA GLY A 54 -4.70 10.76 -2.20
C GLY A 54 -3.25 10.39 -1.88
N VAL A 55 -2.98 9.16 -1.43
CA VAL A 55 -1.61 8.67 -1.16
C VAL A 55 -1.05 8.03 -2.41
N HIS A 56 -0.03 8.65 -3.00
CA HIS A 56 0.61 8.17 -4.24
C HIS A 56 2.04 7.67 -4.04
N ASP A 57 2.60 7.80 -2.82
CA ASP A 57 3.92 7.27 -2.51
C ASP A 57 3.86 5.74 -2.35
N VAL A 58 4.67 5.01 -3.12
CA VAL A 58 4.65 3.55 -3.18
C VAL A 58 4.98 2.91 -1.83
N ASP A 59 5.94 3.47 -1.09
CA ASP A 59 6.39 2.90 0.18
C ASP A 59 5.37 3.20 1.28
N GLU A 60 4.83 4.43 1.32
CA GLU A 60 3.76 4.79 2.25
C GLU A 60 2.49 3.96 1.99
N LEU A 61 2.10 3.82 0.71
CA LEU A 61 0.94 3.05 0.29
C LEU A 61 1.07 1.58 0.69
N ALA A 62 2.26 0.99 0.50
CA ALA A 62 2.54 -0.38 0.90
C ALA A 62 2.43 -0.60 2.41
N VAL A 63 3.02 0.31 3.21
CA VAL A 63 2.99 0.22 4.67
C VAL A 63 1.57 0.41 5.20
N MET A 64 0.84 1.40 4.67
CA MET A 64 -0.55 1.64 5.05
C MET A 64 -1.44 0.46 4.67
N ALA A 65 -1.24 -0.13 3.49
CA ALA A 65 -2.02 -1.28 3.05
C ALA A 65 -1.76 -2.52 3.92
N ALA A 66 -0.49 -2.80 4.22
CA ALA A 66 -0.11 -3.90 5.09
C ALA A 66 -0.64 -3.70 6.52
N ASN A 67 -0.54 -2.48 7.07
CA ASN A 67 -1.10 -2.13 8.37
C ASN A 67 -2.61 -2.24 8.42
N ARG A 68 -3.31 -1.81 7.37
CA ARG A 68 -4.77 -1.89 7.30
C ARG A 68 -5.24 -3.33 7.18
N GLU A 69 -4.53 -4.19 6.44
CA GLU A 69 -4.83 -5.62 6.41
C GLU A 69 -4.58 -6.30 7.77
N LEU A 70 -3.48 -5.95 8.44
CA LEU A 70 -3.19 -6.43 9.79
C LEU A 70 -4.20 -5.94 10.83
N ASN A 71 -4.67 -4.69 10.74
CA ASN A 71 -5.67 -4.18 11.67
C ASN A 71 -7.03 -4.90 11.50
N VAL A 72 -7.41 -5.23 10.26
CA VAL A 72 -8.58 -6.07 9.97
C VAL A 72 -8.41 -7.50 10.52
N LEU A 73 -7.17 -7.99 10.68
CA LEU A 73 -6.85 -9.24 11.37
C LEU A 73 -6.84 -9.09 12.91
N ALA A 74 -6.39 -7.95 13.42
CA ALA A 74 -6.35 -7.63 14.83
C ALA A 74 -7.77 -7.46 15.42
N GLU A 75 -8.70 -6.86 14.66
CA GLU A 75 -10.13 -6.84 14.99
C GLU A 75 -10.73 -8.25 15.07
N LYS A 76 -10.13 -9.23 14.38
CA LYS A 76 -10.47 -10.66 14.47
C LYS A 76 -9.65 -11.44 15.51
N GLY A 77 -8.86 -10.75 16.35
CA GLY A 77 -8.14 -11.35 17.48
C GLY A 77 -6.67 -11.69 17.25
N TYR A 78 -6.06 -11.30 16.12
CA TYR A 78 -4.64 -11.54 15.84
C TYR A 78 -3.83 -10.25 15.97
N PHE A 79 -3.35 -9.94 17.16
CA PHE A 79 -2.56 -8.73 17.43
C PHE A 79 -1.12 -8.92 16.95
N GLN A 80 -0.79 -8.38 15.76
CA GLN A 80 0.58 -8.16 15.31
C GLN A 80 0.83 -6.66 15.24
N GLN A 81 1.93 -6.20 15.84
CA GLN A 81 2.31 -4.80 15.93
C GLN A 81 2.31 -4.16 14.52
N PRO A 82 1.78 -2.93 14.35
CA PRO A 82 1.76 -2.26 13.05
C PRO A 82 3.18 -2.06 12.53
N PHE A 83 3.37 -2.27 11.22
CA PHE A 83 4.57 -1.92 10.50
C PHE A 83 4.85 -0.44 10.70
N ARG A 84 6.01 -0.16 11.30
CA ARG A 84 6.48 1.20 11.52
C ARG A 84 7.09 1.70 10.22
N PHE A 85 6.51 2.77 9.66
CA PHE A 85 7.16 3.50 8.57
C PHE A 85 8.45 4.14 9.11
N THR A 86 9.61 3.60 8.72
CA THR A 86 10.87 4.33 8.83
C THR A 86 11.12 4.99 7.49
N PRO A 87 10.94 6.32 7.34
CA PRO A 87 11.37 6.99 6.12
C PRO A 87 12.86 6.73 5.99
N THR A 88 13.25 5.93 5.00
CA THR A 88 14.65 5.76 4.64
C THR A 88 15.10 7.04 3.96
N ASN A 89 15.36 8.07 4.76
CA ASN A 89 16.19 9.19 4.35
C ASN A 89 17.64 8.72 4.42
N LYS A 90 18.06 7.90 3.46
CA LYS A 90 19.48 7.71 3.18
C LYS A 90 19.85 8.65 2.05
N ARG A 91 20.11 9.92 2.41
CA ARG A 91 21.02 10.75 1.62
C ARG A 91 22.36 10.01 1.56
N PRO A 92 22.91 9.70 0.38
CA PRO A 92 24.31 9.29 0.31
C PRO A 92 25.13 10.51 0.74
N GLU A 93 25.77 10.42 1.90
CA GLU A 93 26.81 11.37 2.28
C GLU A 93 27.93 11.22 1.25
N THR A 94 27.97 12.16 0.30
CA THR A 94 29.08 12.33 -0.61
C THR A 94 30.28 12.78 0.21
N LEU A 95 31.08 11.79 0.64
CA LEU A 95 32.41 11.99 1.18
C LEU A 95 33.30 12.43 0.01
N HIS A 96 33.37 13.73 -0.25
CA HIS A 96 34.44 14.30 -1.07
C HIS A 96 35.66 14.51 -0.16
N SER A 97 36.76 13.86 -0.55
CA SER A 97 38.09 13.89 0.03
C SER A 97 38.72 15.29 0.09
#